data_AF-A0A7C2Z9V4-F1
#
_entry.id   AF-A0A7C2Z9V4-F1
#
_cell.length_a   1.000
_cell.length_b   1.000
_cell.length_c   1.000
_cell.angle_alpha   90.00
_cell.angle_beta   90.00
_cell.angle_gamma   90.00
#
_symmetry.space_group_name_H-M   'P 1'
#
loop_
_entity.id
_entity.type
_entity.pdbx_description
1 polymer ?
#
loop_
_entity_poly.entity_id
_entity_poly.type
_entity_poly.pdbx_seq_one_letter_code
_entity_poly.pdbx_strand_id
1 'polypeptide(L)'
;MPQLNGLLESLRLYGFAIIGDDQKSVLNSLRSTGIIHLFNVHRLGKYTILEVNVHGCERECSISCRDGNGAPSFDCYGECLDICVTDKLNSIVNAITAKLSESQS
;
A
#
# COMPACT_ATOMS: atom_id res chain seq x y z
N MET A 1 -1.59 6.68 -19.27
CA MET A 1 -1.10 7.36 -18.05
C MET A 1 -2.17 7.93 -17.11
N PRO A 2 -3.39 8.39 -17.50
CA PRO A 2 -4.33 9.00 -16.54
C PRO A 2 -4.86 8.03 -15.47
N GLN A 3 -5.03 6.74 -15.82
CA GLN A 3 -5.45 5.69 -14.89
C GLN A 3 -4.45 5.44 -13.74
N LEU A 4 -3.18 5.79 -13.96
CA LEU A 4 -2.11 5.57 -12.99
C LEU A 4 -1.97 6.73 -12.00
N ASN A 5 -2.25 7.96 -12.44
CA ASN A 5 -2.38 9.10 -11.52
C ASN A 5 -3.57 8.89 -10.57
N GLY A 6 -4.70 8.37 -11.09
CA GLY A 6 -5.85 7.99 -10.26
C GLY A 6 -5.54 6.89 -9.24
N LEU A 7 -4.68 5.92 -9.60
CA LEU A 7 -4.17 4.92 -8.65
C LEU A 7 -3.35 5.58 -7.53
N LEU A 8 -2.37 6.41 -7.89
CA LEU A 8 -1.49 7.07 -6.91
C LEU A 8 -2.27 7.98 -5.95
N GLU A 9 -3.25 8.72 -6.48
CA GLU A 9 -4.11 9.59 -5.68
C GLU A 9 -5.01 8.77 -4.74
N SER A 10 -5.62 7.69 -5.23
CA SER A 10 -6.44 6.80 -4.39
C SER A 10 -5.62 6.18 -3.25
N LEU A 11 -4.41 5.71 -3.56
CA LEU A 11 -3.51 5.14 -2.55
C LEU A 11 -3.13 6.18 -1.49
N ARG A 12 -2.81 7.42 -1.89
CA ARG A 12 -2.44 8.50 -0.95
C ARG A 12 -3.60 8.92 -0.05
N LEU A 13 -4.81 9.00 -0.59
CA LEU A 13 -5.97 9.50 0.15
C LEU A 13 -6.63 8.43 1.01
N TYR A 14 -6.63 7.18 0.55
CA TYR A 14 -7.47 6.13 1.14
C TYR A 14 -6.69 4.89 1.58
N GLY A 15 -5.41 4.75 1.23
CA GLY A 15 -4.64 3.53 1.53
C GLY A 15 -5.00 2.31 0.66
N PHE A 16 -5.97 2.45 -0.24
CA PHE A 16 -6.37 1.42 -1.20
C PHE A 16 -6.79 2.03 -2.54
N ALA A 17 -6.89 1.19 -3.56
CA ALA A 17 -7.40 1.55 -4.86
C ALA A 17 -8.28 0.44 -5.43
N ILE A 18 -9.30 0.83 -6.19
CA ILE A 18 -10.20 -0.10 -6.89
C ILE A 18 -9.90 -0.01 -8.39
N ILE A 19 -9.58 -1.15 -8.98
CA ILE A 19 -9.21 -1.27 -10.39
C ILE A 19 -10.28 -2.12 -11.10
N GLY A 20 -10.89 -1.56 -12.14
CA GLY A 20 -11.82 -2.31 -13.00
C GLY A 20 -11.11 -3.28 -13.94
N ASP A 21 -11.84 -4.26 -14.46
CA ASP A 21 -11.33 -5.21 -15.46
C ASP A 21 -10.82 -4.53 -16.74
N ASP A 22 -11.37 -3.37 -17.08
CA ASP A 22 -10.94 -2.49 -18.17
C ASP A 22 -9.55 -1.87 -17.94
N GLN A 23 -9.05 -1.93 -16.70
CA GLN A 23 -7.76 -1.39 -16.26
C GLN A 23 -6.75 -2.49 -15.91
N LYS A 24 -6.94 -3.72 -16.43
CA LYS A 24 -5.99 -4.84 -16.24
C LYS A 24 -4.54 -4.53 -16.59
N SER A 25 -4.31 -3.58 -17.50
CA SER A 25 -2.98 -3.08 -17.84
C SER A 25 -2.23 -2.53 -16.61
N VAL A 26 -2.93 -1.83 -15.71
CA VAL A 26 -2.34 -1.31 -14.47
C VAL A 26 -1.85 -2.45 -13.58
N LEU A 27 -2.66 -3.49 -13.38
CA LEU A 27 -2.25 -4.67 -12.59
C LEU A 27 -1.06 -5.39 -13.21
N ASN A 28 -1.02 -5.50 -14.54
CA ASN A 28 0.12 -6.11 -15.23
C ASN A 28 1.39 -5.27 -15.09
N SER A 29 1.29 -3.94 -15.19
CA SER A 29 2.40 -3.03 -14.93
C SER A 29 2.94 -3.15 -13.51
N LEU A 30 2.06 -3.20 -12.50
CA LEU A 30 2.47 -3.39 -11.10
C LEU A 30 3.14 -4.75 -10.85
N ARG A 31 2.71 -5.81 -11.57
CA ARG A 31 3.37 -7.12 -11.53
C ARG A 31 4.75 -7.09 -12.18
N SER A 32 4.86 -6.50 -13.37
CA SER A 32 6.12 -6.45 -14.12
C SER A 32 7.18 -5.60 -13.44
N THR A 33 6.78 -4.54 -12.73
CA THR A 33 7.70 -3.72 -11.92
C THR A 33 8.04 -4.39 -10.57
N GLY A 34 7.42 -5.51 -10.26
CA GLY A 34 7.61 -6.22 -9.01
C GLY A 34 7.00 -5.51 -7.80
N ILE A 35 6.15 -4.50 -7.97
CA ILE A 35 5.56 -3.72 -6.86
C ILE A 35 4.32 -4.41 -6.28
N ILE A 36 3.66 -5.29 -7.06
CA ILE A 36 2.39 -5.93 -6.68
C ILE A 36 2.41 -6.63 -5.30
N HIS A 37 3.56 -7.15 -4.86
CA HIS A 37 3.69 -7.86 -3.58
C HIS A 37 3.56 -6.94 -2.35
N LEU A 38 3.63 -5.63 -2.56
CA LEU A 38 3.43 -4.61 -1.52
C LEU A 38 1.94 -4.39 -1.20
N PHE A 39 1.05 -5.02 -1.98
CA PHE A 39 -0.39 -4.91 -1.82
C PHE A 39 -1.02 -6.25 -1.42
N ASN A 40 -2.07 -6.17 -0.60
CA ASN A 40 -3.10 -7.19 -0.52
C ASN A 40 -4.03 -7.01 -1.72
N VAL A 41 -4.23 -8.10 -2.48
CA VAL A 41 -4.99 -8.07 -3.74
C VAL A 41 -6.27 -8.87 -3.58
N HIS A 42 -7.41 -8.18 -3.58
CA HIS A 42 -8.73 -8.80 -3.46
C HIS A 42 -9.47 -8.73 -4.79
N ARG A 43 -10.07 -9.83 -5.24
CA ARG A 43 -10.90 -9.85 -6.45
C ARG A 43 -12.37 -9.93 -6.08
N LEU A 44 -13.16 -9.00 -6.60
CA LEU A 44 -14.60 -8.90 -6.40
C LEU A 44 -15.29 -8.70 -7.75
N GLY A 45 -15.68 -9.81 -8.38
CA GLY A 45 -16.30 -9.80 -9.70
C GLY A 45 -15.39 -9.16 -10.75
N LYS A 46 -15.81 -8.01 -11.31
CA LYS A 46 -15.08 -7.24 -12.33
C LYS A 46 -14.10 -6.22 -11.75
N TYR A 47 -13.92 -6.21 -10.43
CA TYR A 47 -13.07 -5.27 -9.73
C TYR A 47 -11.95 -5.99 -8.99
N THR A 48 -10.79 -5.35 -8.93
CA THR A 48 -9.66 -5.73 -8.08
C THR A 48 -9.40 -4.61 -7.10
N ILE A 49 -9.44 -4.89 -5.81
CA ILE A 49 -9.03 -3.97 -4.77
C ILE A 49 -7.55 -4.23 -4.46
N LEU A 50 -6.76 -3.17 -4.54
CA LEU A 50 -5.38 -3.13 -4.06
C LEU A 50 -5.35 -2.36 -2.75
N GLU A 51 -5.06 -3.04 -1.67
CA GLU A 51 -4.87 -2.43 -0.35
C GLU A 51 -3.40 -2.55 0.03
N VAL A 52 -2.83 -1.54 0.70
CA VAL A 52 -1.45 -1.66 1.18
C VAL A 52 -1.35 -2.84 2.15
N ASN A 53 -0.33 -3.68 1.98
CA ASN A 53 -0.08 -4.75 2.92
C ASN A 53 0.45 -4.16 4.24
N VAL A 54 -0.37 -4.13 5.29
CA VAL A 54 -0.01 -3.56 6.60
C VAL A 54 0.48 -4.58 7.62
N HIS A 55 0.51 -5.88 7.31
CA HIS A 55 0.87 -6.94 8.27
C HIS A 55 2.27 -6.77 8.89
N GLY A 56 3.22 -6.21 8.13
CA GLY A 56 4.53 -5.85 8.66
C GLY A 56 4.44 -4.82 9.77
N CYS A 57 3.64 -3.76 9.55
CA CYS A 57 3.41 -2.69 10.52
C CYS A 57 2.67 -3.22 11.76
N GLU A 58 1.61 -4.01 11.58
CA GLU A 58 0.87 -4.62 12.70
C GLU A 58 1.79 -5.45 13.60
N ARG A 59 2.67 -6.26 12.99
CA ARG A 59 3.62 -7.09 13.74
C ARG A 59 4.64 -6.24 14.49
N GLU A 60 5.24 -5.27 13.82
CA GLU A 60 6.25 -4.39 14.42
C GLU A 60 5.67 -3.58 15.57
N CYS A 61 4.52 -2.92 15.35
CA CYS A 61 3.85 -2.12 16.36
C CYS A 61 3.35 -2.97 17.53
N SER A 62 2.89 -4.20 17.29
CA SER A 62 2.49 -5.12 18.38
C SER A 62 3.66 -5.50 19.30
N ILE A 63 4.89 -5.50 18.78
CA ILE A 63 6.10 -5.80 19.55
C ILE A 63 6.56 -4.55 20.30
N SER A 64 6.60 -3.41 19.61
CA SER A 64 7.15 -2.15 20.12
C SER A 64 6.22 -1.43 21.10
N CYS A 65 4.91 -1.55 20.94
CA CYS A 65 3.93 -0.82 21.75
C CYS A 65 3.43 -1.63 22.95
N ARG A 66 4.30 -1.76 23.94
CA ARG A 66 3.99 -2.32 25.25
C ARG A 66 4.25 -1.29 26.35
N ASP A 67 3.40 -1.28 27.36
CA ASP A 67 3.60 -0.45 28.55
C ASP A 67 4.74 -0.99 29.43
N GLY A 68 5.05 -0.29 30.52
CA GLY A 68 6.10 -0.71 31.47
C GLY A 68 5.84 -2.06 32.15
N ASN A 69 4.63 -2.61 32.04
CA ASN A 69 4.23 -3.92 32.56
C ASN A 69 4.16 -4.99 31.44
N GLY A 70 4.50 -4.64 30.20
CA GLY A 70 4.45 -5.52 29.04
C GLY A 70 3.06 -5.69 28.42
N ALA A 71 2.05 -4.95 28.87
CA ALA A 71 0.70 -4.98 28.31
C ALA A 71 0.61 -4.13 27.03
N PRO A 72 -0.26 -4.47 26.06
CA PRO A 72 -0.43 -3.67 24.85
C PRO A 72 -0.89 -2.24 25.16
N SER A 73 -0.18 -1.25 24.63
CA SER A 73 -0.61 0.17 24.67
C SER A 73 -1.35 0.51 23.39
N PHE A 74 -2.66 0.74 23.48
CA PHE A 74 -3.50 1.03 22.31
C PHE A 74 -3.15 2.37 21.66
N ASP A 75 -2.86 3.41 22.46
CA ASP A 75 -2.51 4.74 21.95
C ASP A 75 -1.19 4.68 21.17
N CYS A 76 -0.16 4.04 21.74
CA CYS A 76 1.10 3.80 21.04
C CYS A 76 0.89 2.99 19.76
N TYR A 77 0.10 1.91 19.85
CA TYR A 77 -0.12 1.01 18.72
C TYR A 77 -0.79 1.74 17.55
N GLY A 78 -1.78 2.59 17.83
CA GLY A 78 -2.45 3.43 16.83
C GLY A 78 -1.47 4.39 16.15
N GLU A 79 -0.71 5.16 16.93
CA GLU A 79 0.27 6.11 16.38
C GLU A 79 1.37 5.41 15.57
N CYS A 80 1.88 4.28 16.08
CA CYS A 80 2.87 3.46 15.38
C CYS A 80 2.34 2.94 14.04
N LEU A 81 1.10 2.44 14.01
CA LEU A 81 0.47 1.97 12.79
C LEU A 81 0.33 3.11 11.78
N ASP A 82 -0.19 4.27 12.19
CA ASP A 82 -0.39 5.41 11.29
C ASP A 82 0.93 5.87 10.65
N ILE A 83 1.99 5.97 11.43
CA ILE A 83 3.33 6.33 10.94
C ILE A 83 3.84 5.27 9.97
N CYS A 84 3.82 3.99 10.37
CA CYS A 84 4.36 2.90 9.55
C CYS A 84 3.59 2.76 8.22
N VAL A 85 2.27 2.85 8.25
CA VAL A 85 1.43 2.77 7.05
C VAL A 85 1.69 3.97 6.14
N THR A 86 1.82 5.17 6.69
CA THR A 86 2.16 6.38 5.94
C THR A 86 3.52 6.26 5.24
N ASP A 87 4.55 5.79 5.96
CA ASP A 87 5.88 5.59 5.40
C ASP A 87 5.88 4.53 4.30
N LYS A 88 5.13 3.44 4.51
CA LYS A 88 4.99 2.37 3.53
C LYS A 88 4.26 2.85 2.27
N LEU A 89 3.19 3.62 2.43
CA LEU A 89 2.48 4.28 1.32
C LEU A 89 3.41 5.19 0.52
N ASN A 90 4.17 6.05 1.20
CA ASN A 90 5.13 6.94 0.56
C ASN A 90 6.18 6.15 -0.23
N SER A 91 6.70 5.07 0.35
CA SER A 91 7.67 4.18 -0.31
C SER A 91 7.09 3.52 -1.56
N ILE A 92 5.85 2.99 -1.49
CA ILE A 92 5.15 2.40 -2.64
C ILE A 92 4.95 3.43 -3.74
N VAL A 93 4.47 4.62 -3.41
CA VAL A 93 4.23 5.70 -4.37
C VAL A 93 5.54 6.12 -5.05
N ASN A 94 6.62 6.25 -4.28
CA ASN A 94 7.94 6.58 -4.81
C ASN A 94 8.47 5.46 -5.73
N ALA A 95 8.30 4.20 -5.33
CA ALA A 95 8.70 3.05 -6.16
C ALA A 95 7.93 3.01 -7.48
N ILE A 96 6.61 3.25 -7.45
CA ILE A 96 5.79 3.34 -8.66
C ILE A 96 6.30 4.49 -9.54
N THR A 97 6.51 5.67 -8.96
CA THR A 97 6.97 6.87 -9.69
C THR A 97 8.34 6.64 -10.35
N ALA A 98 9.31 6.08 -9.61
CA ALA A 98 10.66 5.82 -10.12
C ALA A 98 10.68 4.78 -11.25
N LYS A 99 9.90 3.68 -11.10
CA LYS A 99 9.81 2.64 -12.15
C LYS A 99 9.14 3.15 -13.43
N LEU A 100 8.29 4.16 -13.32
CA LEU A 100 7.66 4.81 -14.48
C LEU A 100 8.61 5.74 -15.23
N SER A 101 9.51 6.43 -14.53
CA SER A 101 10.57 7.22 -15.19
C SER A 101 11.57 6.34 -15.92
N GLU A 102 11.87 5.15 -15.41
CA GLU A 102 12.76 4.18 -16.06
C GLU A 102 12.14 3.55 -17.33
N SER A 103 10.81 3.43 -17.39
CA SER A 103 10.10 2.81 -18.53
C SER A 103 9.88 3.77 -19.71
N GLN A 104 10.32 5.02 -19.60
CA GLN A 104 10.21 6.06 -20.64
C GLN A 104 11.57 6.48 -21.24
N SER A 105 12.67 5.91 -20.72
CA SER A 105 14.04 6.05 -21.27
C SER A 105 14.41 4.84 -22.11
#